data_AF-A0A3B4XF26-F1
#
_entry.id   AF-A0A3B4XF26-F1
#
_cell.length_a   1.000
_cell.length_b   1.000
_cell.length_c   1.000
_cell.angle_alpha   90.00
_cell.angle_beta   90.00
_cell.angle_gamma   90.00
#
_symmetry.space_group_name_H-M   'P 1'
#
loop_
_entity.id
_entity.type
_entity.pdbx_description
1 polymer ?
#
loop_
_entity_poly.entity_id
_entity_poly.type
_entity_poly.pdbx_seq_one_letter_code
_entity_poly.pdbx_strand_id
1 'polypeptide(L)'
;WLPPPKILLENKDYTQEESVAKIHSDFDDGTGNIRYSLEGVGANQYPFHVFVVDPKTGLIRVTQRLDRERVNVTKVQAERNIAIRFKVGDENDNSPVFGAIQQGAVNELSAAGTSVMKITATDADEPGHENSQIAYSIIDQNPAQDMFYIESDGTIYVKNTLDREVQYEVQANSVILTFIVVQLVPAFIY
;
A
#
# COMPACT_ATOMS: atom_id res chain seq x y z
N TRP A 1 -27.19 8.95 -14.77
CA TRP A 1 -26.32 9.41 -13.69
C TRP A 1 -25.78 8.18 -12.97
N LEU A 2 -24.47 8.10 -12.73
CA LEU A 2 -23.89 6.99 -11.96
C LEU A 2 -23.74 7.45 -10.51
N PRO A 3 -24.19 6.65 -9.52
CA PRO A 3 -23.97 7.00 -8.13
C PRO A 3 -22.46 7.06 -7.83
N PRO A 4 -22.04 7.92 -6.88
CA PRO A 4 -20.66 7.93 -6.42
C PRO A 4 -20.28 6.55 -5.85
N PRO A 5 -18.99 6.17 -5.89
CA PRO A 5 -18.54 4.92 -5.30
C PRO A 5 -18.85 4.87 -3.81
N LYS A 6 -19.29 3.70 -3.34
CA LYS A 6 -19.37 3.42 -1.90
C LYS A 6 -17.99 2.97 -1.43
N ILE A 7 -17.40 3.72 -0.49
CA ILE A 7 -16.12 3.36 0.13
C ILE A 7 -16.40 2.48 1.34
N LEU A 8 -15.70 1.35 1.42
CA LEU A 8 -15.69 0.44 2.56
C LEU A 8 -14.24 0.27 3.00
N LEU A 9 -13.87 0.81 4.16
CA LEU A 9 -12.54 0.65 4.75
C LEU A 9 -12.21 -0.83 4.95
N GLU A 10 -11.02 -1.27 4.59
CA GLU A 10 -10.54 -2.60 4.97
C GLU A 10 -10.40 -2.75 6.48
N ASN A 11 -10.18 -3.99 6.95
CA ASN A 11 -10.10 -4.36 8.37
C ASN A 11 -11.36 -4.12 9.22
N LYS A 12 -12.32 -3.32 8.75
CA LYS A 12 -13.65 -3.19 9.34
C LYS A 12 -14.50 -4.42 9.05
N ASP A 13 -15.16 -4.94 10.08
CA ASP A 13 -16.02 -6.12 9.96
C ASP A 13 -17.45 -5.75 9.52
N TYR A 14 -17.69 -5.75 8.20
CA TYR A 14 -19.02 -5.54 7.63
C TYR A 14 -19.92 -6.78 7.63
N THR A 15 -19.40 -7.96 8.03
CA THR A 15 -20.19 -9.20 8.01
C THR A 15 -21.34 -9.19 9.03
N GLN A 16 -21.18 -8.34 10.05
CA GLN A 16 -22.16 -8.11 11.10
C GLN A 16 -23.17 -7.01 10.74
N GLU A 17 -22.93 -6.25 9.65
CA GLU A 17 -23.88 -5.23 9.21
C GLU A 17 -25.05 -5.87 8.45
N GLU A 18 -26.24 -5.30 8.63
CA GLU A 18 -27.45 -5.74 7.92
C GLU A 18 -27.28 -5.58 6.39
N SER A 19 -26.69 -4.45 5.97
CA SER A 19 -26.33 -4.16 4.59
C SER A 19 -25.34 -3.00 4.50
N VAL A 20 -24.51 -2.99 3.46
CA VAL A 20 -23.56 -1.90 3.16
C VAL A 20 -24.10 -0.91 2.12
N ALA A 21 -25.10 -1.34 1.35
CA ALA A 21 -25.79 -0.54 0.35
C ALA A 21 -27.16 -1.16 0.05
N LYS A 22 -28.05 -0.37 -0.56
CA LYS A 22 -29.31 -0.83 -1.09
C LYS A 22 -29.49 -0.32 -2.52
N ILE A 23 -29.86 -1.22 -3.43
CA ILE A 23 -30.39 -0.85 -4.74
C ILE A 23 -31.90 -0.98 -4.76
N HIS A 24 -32.51 -0.14 -5.57
CA HIS A 24 -33.94 -0.16 -5.78
C HIS A 24 -34.25 0.36 -7.19
N SER A 25 -35.13 -0.32 -7.90
CA SER A 25 -35.67 0.15 -9.18
C SER A 25 -36.93 0.96 -8.93
N ASP A 26 -37.08 2.05 -9.67
CA ASP A 26 -38.32 2.81 -9.80
C ASP A 26 -39.50 2.00 -10.37
N PHE A 27 -39.23 0.87 -11.04
CA PHE A 27 -40.24 -0.09 -11.51
C PHE A 27 -40.55 -1.20 -10.50
N ASP A 28 -39.88 -1.23 -9.36
CA ASP A 28 -40.17 -2.18 -8.28
C ASP A 28 -41.31 -1.65 -7.42
N ASP A 29 -42.51 -2.16 -7.71
CA ASP A 29 -43.76 -1.86 -7.01
C ASP A 29 -43.89 -2.58 -5.65
N GLY A 30 -42.84 -3.25 -5.19
CA GLY A 30 -42.82 -4.01 -3.95
C GLY A 30 -43.54 -5.36 -4.03
N THR A 31 -44.04 -5.75 -5.21
CA THR A 31 -44.65 -7.07 -5.43
C THR A 31 -43.61 -8.18 -5.58
N GLY A 32 -42.32 -7.84 -5.71
CA GLY A 32 -41.22 -8.79 -5.90
C GLY A 32 -41.08 -9.31 -7.34
N ASN A 33 -41.68 -8.61 -8.31
CA ASN A 33 -41.56 -8.93 -9.74
C ASN A 33 -40.20 -8.55 -10.34
N ILE A 34 -39.46 -7.64 -9.69
CA ILE A 34 -38.09 -7.27 -10.08
C ILE A 34 -37.12 -8.13 -9.28
N ARG A 35 -36.07 -8.64 -9.96
CA ARG A 35 -34.97 -9.36 -9.31
C ARG A 35 -33.66 -8.60 -9.43
N TYR A 36 -33.00 -8.44 -8.30
CA TYR A 36 -31.70 -7.80 -8.23
C TYR A 36 -30.59 -8.85 -8.36
N SER A 37 -29.53 -8.51 -9.10
CA SER A 37 -28.34 -9.33 -9.26
C SER A 37 -27.10 -8.44 -9.26
N LEU A 38 -25.95 -9.03 -8.95
CA LEU A 38 -24.64 -8.37 -8.98
C LEU A 38 -23.71 -9.12 -9.93
N GLU A 39 -23.02 -8.39 -10.79
CA GLU A 39 -22.00 -8.94 -11.70
C GLU A 39 -20.70 -8.15 -11.58
N GLY A 40 -19.56 -8.85 -11.59
CA GLY A 40 -18.21 -8.29 -11.50
C GLY A 40 -17.31 -8.99 -10.49
N VAL A 41 -16.07 -8.52 -10.39
CA VAL A 41 -15.07 -8.90 -9.37
C VAL A 41 -15.68 -8.71 -7.99
N GLY A 42 -15.64 -9.71 -7.11
CA GLY A 42 -16.30 -9.62 -5.81
C GLY A 42 -17.73 -10.17 -5.80
N ALA A 43 -18.37 -10.34 -6.95
CA ALA A 43 -19.71 -10.92 -7.08
C ALA A 43 -19.64 -12.26 -7.81
N ASN A 44 -19.77 -12.25 -9.14
CA ASN A 44 -19.73 -13.44 -10.00
C ASN A 44 -18.37 -13.64 -10.72
N GLN A 45 -17.35 -12.85 -10.38
CA GLN A 45 -15.96 -13.03 -10.81
C GLN A 45 -15.04 -13.06 -9.59
N TYR A 46 -13.90 -13.74 -9.70
CA TYR A 46 -12.96 -13.89 -8.59
C TYR A 46 -12.44 -12.52 -8.10
N PRO A 47 -12.32 -12.31 -6.76
CA PRO A 47 -12.80 -13.20 -5.69
C PRO A 47 -14.32 -13.26 -5.65
N PHE A 48 -14.89 -14.47 -5.60
CA PHE A 48 -16.34 -14.66 -5.72
C PHE A 48 -17.07 -14.38 -4.39
N HIS A 49 -18.33 -13.94 -4.48
CA HIS A 49 -19.25 -13.82 -3.36
C HIS A 49 -18.84 -12.86 -2.23
N VAL A 50 -17.85 -12.00 -2.41
CA VAL A 50 -17.50 -10.93 -1.47
C VAL A 50 -18.69 -10.00 -1.23
N PHE A 51 -19.38 -9.63 -2.30
CA PHE A 51 -20.61 -8.84 -2.31
C PHE A 51 -21.76 -9.71 -2.80
N VAL A 52 -22.83 -9.76 -1.99
CA VAL A 52 -24.06 -10.47 -2.34
C VAL A 52 -25.24 -9.53 -2.24
N VAL A 53 -26.19 -9.66 -3.16
CA VAL A 53 -27.46 -8.92 -3.11
C VAL A 53 -28.60 -9.87 -2.80
N ASP A 54 -29.51 -9.41 -1.95
CA ASP A 54 -30.81 -10.06 -1.83
C ASP A 54 -31.64 -9.75 -3.09
N PRO A 55 -32.03 -10.77 -3.87
CA PRO A 55 -32.68 -10.57 -5.16
C PRO A 55 -34.08 -9.95 -5.05
N LYS A 56 -34.71 -9.92 -3.87
CA LYS A 56 -36.04 -9.34 -3.68
C LYS A 56 -35.99 -7.94 -3.08
N THR A 57 -35.06 -7.69 -2.17
CA THR A 57 -35.00 -6.43 -1.40
C THR A 57 -33.96 -5.44 -1.93
N GLY A 58 -33.00 -5.92 -2.74
CA GLY A 58 -31.90 -5.12 -3.25
C GLY A 58 -30.87 -4.73 -2.19
N LEU A 59 -30.94 -5.31 -0.98
CA LEU A 59 -29.94 -5.11 0.07
C LEU A 59 -28.64 -5.83 -0.31
N ILE A 60 -27.52 -5.09 -0.26
CA ILE A 60 -26.19 -5.61 -0.57
C ILE A 60 -25.43 -5.84 0.75
N ARG A 61 -24.86 -7.03 0.88
CA ARG A 61 -24.10 -7.47 2.06
C ARG A 61 -22.69 -7.87 1.67
N VAL A 62 -21.79 -7.74 2.64
CA VAL A 62 -20.42 -8.22 2.56
C VAL A 62 -20.32 -9.54 3.33
N THR A 63 -19.77 -10.58 2.72
CA THR A 63 -19.76 -11.94 3.28
C THR A 63 -18.46 -12.30 3.99
N GLN A 64 -17.40 -11.55 3.74
CA GLN A 64 -16.05 -11.78 4.23
C GLN A 64 -15.38 -10.47 4.59
N ARG A 65 -14.30 -10.53 5.38
CA ARG A 65 -13.50 -9.33 5.64
C ARG A 65 -12.89 -8.80 4.35
N LEU A 66 -12.91 -7.48 4.24
CA LEU A 66 -12.28 -6.77 3.13
C LEU A 66 -10.81 -6.56 3.47
N ASP A 67 -9.98 -6.81 2.46
CA ASP A 67 -8.53 -6.67 2.42
C ASP A 67 -8.28 -6.11 1.03
N ARG A 68 -7.75 -4.88 0.97
CA ARG A 68 -7.59 -4.11 -0.26
C ARG A 68 -6.54 -4.77 -1.15
N GLU A 69 -5.48 -5.34 -0.57
CA GLU A 69 -4.43 -6.07 -1.28
C GLU A 69 -5.00 -7.30 -2.00
N ARG A 70 -6.15 -7.84 -1.56
CA ARG A 70 -6.86 -8.96 -2.17
C ARG A 70 -8.07 -8.59 -3.03
N VAL A 71 -8.74 -7.47 -2.76
CA VAL A 71 -10.01 -7.10 -3.42
C VAL A 71 -9.94 -5.66 -3.96
N ASN A 72 -9.51 -5.53 -5.21
CA ASN A 72 -9.49 -4.25 -5.90
C ASN A 72 -10.81 -3.97 -6.64
N VAL A 73 -11.36 -2.77 -6.42
CA VAL A 73 -12.47 -2.11 -7.14
C VAL A 73 -13.52 -3.05 -7.75
N THR A 74 -14.64 -3.21 -7.06
CA THR A 74 -15.77 -4.01 -7.55
C THR A 74 -16.76 -3.11 -8.31
N LYS A 75 -16.81 -3.25 -9.63
CA LYS A 75 -17.92 -2.74 -10.45
C LYS A 75 -19.02 -3.78 -10.41
N VAL A 76 -20.20 -3.37 -9.97
CA VAL A 76 -21.37 -4.23 -9.86
C VAL A 76 -22.46 -3.76 -10.80
N GLN A 77 -22.91 -4.62 -11.70
CA GLN A 77 -24.03 -4.36 -12.60
C GLN A 77 -25.30 -5.06 -12.11
N ALA A 78 -26.42 -4.31 -12.07
CA ALA A 78 -27.76 -4.84 -11.83
C ALA A 78 -28.62 -4.81 -13.10
N GLU A 79 -29.63 -5.67 -13.20
CA GLU A 79 -30.56 -5.74 -14.33
C GLU A 79 -31.19 -4.35 -14.60
N ARG A 80 -30.99 -3.83 -15.82
CA ARG A 80 -31.13 -2.42 -16.30
C ARG A 80 -29.88 -1.52 -16.22
N ASN A 81 -28.69 -2.11 -16.18
CA ASN A 81 -27.40 -1.42 -16.38
C ASN A 81 -27.08 -0.34 -15.33
N ILE A 82 -27.57 -0.49 -14.10
CA ILE A 82 -27.12 0.36 -12.99
C ILE A 82 -25.76 -0.18 -12.55
N ALA A 83 -24.72 0.64 -12.72
CA ALA A 83 -23.39 0.32 -12.22
C ALA A 83 -23.18 0.96 -10.85
N ILE A 84 -23.05 0.14 -9.82
CA ILE A 84 -22.51 0.55 -8.52
C ILE A 84 -21.02 0.25 -8.52
N ARG A 85 -20.25 1.10 -7.84
CA ARG A 85 -18.85 0.83 -7.59
C ARG A 85 -18.62 0.77 -6.09
N PHE A 86 -18.01 -0.32 -5.64
CA PHE A 86 -17.43 -0.41 -4.31
C PHE A 86 -15.93 -0.16 -4.43
N LYS A 87 -15.40 0.77 -3.64
CA LYS A 87 -13.96 0.95 -3.43
C LYS A 87 -13.65 0.41 -2.04
N VAL A 88 -12.69 -0.50 -1.94
CA VAL A 88 -12.09 -0.84 -0.64
C VAL A 88 -11.14 0.30 -0.30
N GLY A 89 -11.38 0.96 0.84
CA GLY A 89 -10.53 2.04 1.34
C GLY A 89 -9.30 1.45 2.00
N ASP A 90 -8.15 2.05 1.70
CA ASP A 90 -6.84 1.68 2.21
C ASP A 90 -6.69 2.09 3.69
N GLU A 91 -6.20 1.17 4.50
CA GLU A 91 -5.75 1.43 5.86
C GLU A 91 -4.25 1.14 5.93
N ASN A 92 -3.52 1.91 6.74
CA ASN A 92 -2.10 1.66 6.95
C ASN A 92 -1.92 0.43 7.86
N ASP A 93 -1.92 -0.76 7.27
CA ASP A 93 -1.70 -2.02 7.98
C ASP A 93 -0.51 -2.85 7.45
N ASN A 94 0.14 -2.38 6.37
CA ASN A 94 1.39 -2.97 5.87
C ASN A 94 2.57 -2.07 6.24
N SER A 95 3.65 -2.70 6.72
CA SER A 95 4.92 -1.99 6.94
C SER A 95 5.83 -2.15 5.73
N PRO A 96 6.66 -1.13 5.42
CA PRO A 96 7.60 -1.22 4.30
C PRO A 96 8.59 -2.38 4.46
N VAL A 97 8.88 -3.08 3.37
CA VAL A 97 9.81 -4.22 3.34
C VAL A 97 10.95 -3.92 2.37
N PHE A 98 12.19 -4.16 2.81
CA PHE A 98 13.36 -4.05 1.92
C PHE A 98 13.31 -5.09 0.80
N GLY A 99 13.67 -4.66 -0.40
CA GLY A 99 13.97 -5.54 -1.52
C GLY A 99 15.31 -6.26 -1.35
N ALA A 100 15.77 -6.92 -2.41
CA ALA A 100 17.07 -7.57 -2.41
C ALA A 100 18.19 -6.52 -2.29
N ILE A 101 18.95 -6.58 -1.18
CA ILE A 101 20.11 -5.71 -0.94
C ILE A 101 21.36 -6.37 -1.52
N GLN A 102 22.08 -5.65 -2.37
CA GLN A 102 23.39 -6.07 -2.87
C GLN A 102 24.51 -5.31 -2.16
N GLN A 103 25.69 -5.91 -2.10
CA GLN A 103 26.87 -5.23 -1.56
C GLN A 103 27.29 -4.09 -2.49
N GLY A 104 27.46 -2.90 -1.92
CA GLY A 104 28.07 -1.76 -2.60
C GLY A 104 29.59 -1.78 -2.49
N ALA A 105 30.28 -1.21 -3.47
CA ALA A 105 31.72 -1.00 -3.44
C ALA A 105 32.05 0.38 -3.99
N VAL A 106 32.97 1.08 -3.33
CA VAL A 106 33.42 2.42 -3.70
C VAL A 106 34.92 2.54 -3.45
N ASN A 107 35.61 3.40 -4.21
CA ASN A 107 37.04 3.62 -4.05
C ASN A 107 37.29 4.50 -2.82
N GLU A 108 38.38 4.25 -2.08
CA GLU A 108 38.78 5.08 -0.93
C GLU A 108 39.09 6.53 -1.33
N LEU A 109 39.56 6.79 -2.54
CA LEU A 109 39.82 8.16 -3.03
C LEU A 109 38.57 8.82 -3.66
N SER A 110 37.38 8.22 -3.48
CA SER A 110 36.14 8.80 -4.01
C SER A 110 35.79 10.12 -3.33
N ALA A 111 35.42 11.09 -4.15
CA ALA A 111 34.97 12.39 -3.68
C ALA A 111 33.60 12.30 -2.97
N ALA A 112 33.33 13.25 -2.09
CA ALA A 112 31.99 13.44 -1.53
C ALA A 112 30.94 13.59 -2.65
N GLY A 113 29.78 12.95 -2.47
CA GLY A 113 28.72 12.85 -3.47
C GLY A 113 28.89 11.70 -4.48
N THR A 114 29.92 10.87 -4.37
CA THR A 114 30.01 9.64 -5.19
C THR A 114 28.93 8.65 -4.76
N SER A 115 28.15 8.14 -5.71
CA SER A 115 27.13 7.10 -5.47
C SER A 115 27.79 5.74 -5.22
N VAL A 116 27.35 5.03 -4.18
CA VAL A 116 27.91 3.74 -3.77
C VAL A 116 27.01 2.59 -4.19
N MET A 117 25.74 2.66 -3.81
CA MET A 117 24.73 1.64 -4.09
C MET A 117 23.33 2.24 -3.92
N LYS A 118 22.32 1.51 -4.39
CA LYS A 118 20.92 1.87 -4.19
C LYS A 118 20.21 0.71 -3.49
N ILE A 119 19.51 1.04 -2.41
CA ILE A 119 18.56 0.12 -1.77
C ILE A 119 17.15 0.46 -2.20
N THR A 120 16.28 -0.54 -2.20
CA THR A 120 14.86 -0.37 -2.50
C THR A 120 14.05 -1.00 -1.39
N ALA A 121 12.88 -0.44 -1.14
CA ALA A 121 11.85 -1.00 -0.30
C ALA A 121 10.49 -0.80 -0.97
N THR A 122 9.54 -1.64 -0.61
CA THR A 122 8.16 -1.61 -1.10
C THR A 122 7.19 -1.68 0.05
N ASP A 123 6.11 -0.92 -0.06
CA ASP A 123 4.96 -0.98 0.84
C ASP A 123 3.77 -1.55 0.05
N ALA A 124 2.97 -2.39 0.68
CA ALA A 124 1.85 -3.07 0.03
C ALA A 124 0.58 -2.20 0.00
N ASP A 125 0.49 -1.13 0.80
CA ASP A 125 -0.64 -0.20 0.87
C ASP A 125 -0.87 0.54 -0.47
N GLU A 126 -1.93 1.37 -0.58
CA GLU A 126 -2.36 2.02 -1.83
C GLU A 126 -1.23 2.84 -2.49
N PRO A 127 -0.73 2.46 -3.68
CA PRO A 127 0.41 3.13 -4.30
C PRO A 127 0.14 4.61 -4.58
N GLY A 128 1.02 5.48 -4.08
CA GLY A 128 0.89 6.93 -4.22
C GLY A 128 -0.03 7.58 -3.20
N HIS A 129 -0.60 6.79 -2.27
CA HIS A 129 -1.22 7.28 -1.05
C HIS A 129 -0.16 7.59 0.01
N GLU A 130 -0.52 8.32 1.06
CA GLU A 130 0.37 8.60 2.20
C GLU A 130 0.77 7.33 2.96
N ASN A 131 -0.12 6.34 3.00
CA ASN A 131 0.17 5.03 3.57
C ASN A 131 1.34 4.37 2.82
N SER A 132 1.38 4.35 1.48
CA SER A 132 2.52 3.72 0.80
C SER A 132 3.82 4.58 0.75
N GLN A 133 3.91 5.72 1.46
CA GLN A 133 5.10 6.57 1.42
C GLN A 133 6.19 6.07 2.36
N ILE A 134 7.42 6.03 1.86
CA ILE A 134 8.55 5.41 2.54
C ILE A 134 9.67 6.42 2.77
N ALA A 135 10.33 6.33 3.91
CA ALA A 135 11.58 7.02 4.23
C ALA A 135 12.69 6.02 4.56
N TYR A 136 13.89 6.31 4.03
CA TYR A 136 15.11 5.55 4.28
C TYR A 136 16.01 6.28 5.26
N SER A 137 16.67 5.53 6.15
CA SER A 137 17.67 6.11 7.04
C SER A 137 18.80 5.11 7.36
N ILE A 138 20.00 5.64 7.55
CA ILE A 138 21.16 4.90 8.07
C ILE A 138 21.14 5.08 9.58
N ILE A 139 21.00 3.97 10.33
CA ILE A 139 20.92 4.00 11.80
C ILE A 139 22.25 3.68 12.47
N ASP A 140 23.14 2.97 11.76
CA ASP A 140 24.48 2.66 12.25
C ASP A 140 25.46 2.51 11.08
N GLN A 141 26.70 2.94 11.31
CA GLN A 141 27.83 2.73 10.41
C GLN A 141 28.94 2.13 11.25
N ASN A 142 29.47 0.98 10.84
CA ASN A 142 30.57 0.33 11.55
C ASN A 142 31.77 0.16 10.60
N PRO A 143 32.92 0.77 10.90
CA PRO A 143 33.22 1.62 12.06
C PRO A 143 32.38 2.91 12.12
N ALA A 144 32.13 3.39 13.35
CA ALA A 144 31.31 4.57 13.65
C ALA A 144 31.97 5.85 13.15
N GLN A 145 31.87 6.07 11.85
CA GLN A 145 32.35 7.24 11.14
C GLN A 145 31.20 7.66 10.21
N ASP A 146 30.79 8.92 10.30
CA ASP A 146 29.72 9.53 9.49
C ASP A 146 30.17 9.70 8.02
N MET A 147 30.38 8.55 7.36
CA MET A 147 31.05 8.41 6.06
C MET A 147 30.06 8.38 4.91
N PHE A 148 28.85 7.89 5.16
CA PHE A 148 27.82 7.73 4.14
C PHE A 148 26.53 8.45 4.53
N TYR A 149 25.78 8.89 3.53
CA TYR A 149 24.41 9.35 3.69
C TYR A 149 23.51 8.67 2.67
N ILE A 150 22.21 8.64 2.95
CA ILE A 150 21.19 8.08 2.07
C ILE A 150 20.21 9.17 1.66
N GLU A 151 19.86 9.21 0.38
CA GLU A 151 18.82 10.09 -0.14
C GLU A 151 17.44 9.44 -0.10
N SER A 152 16.39 10.25 -0.31
CA SER A 152 14.99 9.79 -0.26
C SER A 152 14.65 8.71 -1.28
N ASP A 153 15.44 8.59 -2.36
CA ASP A 153 15.25 7.57 -3.38
C ASP A 153 15.94 6.22 -3.03
N GLY A 154 16.56 6.12 -1.86
CA GLY A 154 17.30 4.96 -1.39
C GLY A 154 18.74 4.87 -1.90
N THR A 155 19.25 5.88 -2.61
CA THR A 155 20.64 5.90 -3.07
C THR A 155 21.58 6.35 -1.95
N ILE A 156 22.63 5.57 -1.73
CA ILE A 156 23.66 5.81 -0.73
C ILE A 156 24.86 6.47 -1.38
N TYR A 157 25.34 7.53 -0.75
CA TYR A 157 26.43 8.37 -1.23
C TYR A 157 27.53 8.51 -0.19
N VAL A 158 28.74 8.76 -0.69
CA VAL A 158 29.88 9.17 0.12
C VAL A 158 29.64 10.58 0.69
N LYS A 159 29.66 10.73 2.01
CA LYS A 159 29.47 12.01 2.72
C LYS A 159 30.73 12.87 2.72
N ASN A 160 31.85 12.25 3.08
CA ASN A 160 33.16 12.87 3.20
C ASN A 160 34.17 12.06 2.38
N THR A 161 35.26 12.69 1.92
CA THR A 161 36.34 11.98 1.22
C THR A 161 36.82 10.80 2.08
N LEU A 162 36.82 9.59 1.51
CA LEU A 162 37.13 8.34 2.21
C LEU A 162 38.65 8.11 2.29
N ASP A 163 39.42 9.13 2.69
CA ASP A 163 40.86 9.01 2.75
C ASP A 163 41.30 8.09 3.91
N ARG A 164 41.61 6.84 3.54
CA ARG A 164 42.07 5.76 4.40
C ARG A 164 43.28 6.14 5.26
N GLU A 165 44.14 7.03 4.76
CA GLU A 165 45.36 7.43 5.46
C GLU A 165 45.08 8.48 6.54
N VAL A 166 43.99 9.24 6.43
CA VAL A 166 43.60 10.28 7.40
C VAL A 166 42.60 9.74 8.43
N GLN A 167 41.74 8.78 8.06
CA GLN A 167 40.88 8.03 8.97
C GLN A 167 41.67 6.88 9.63
N TYR A 168 42.69 7.26 10.40
CA TYR A 168 43.57 6.39 11.19
C TYR A 168 42.79 5.56 12.23
N GLU A 169 42.14 4.48 11.79
CA GLU A 169 41.88 3.22 12.53
C GLU A 169 40.91 2.28 11.80
N VAL A 170 40.54 2.53 10.54
CA VAL A 170 39.78 1.53 9.77
C VAL A 170 40.75 0.50 9.19
N GLN A 171 41.18 -0.46 10.01
CA GLN A 171 41.77 -1.73 9.52
C GLN A 171 40.74 -2.61 8.78
N ALA A 172 39.51 -2.15 8.63
CA ALA A 172 38.46 -2.88 7.95
C ALA A 172 38.44 -2.55 6.45
N ASN A 173 38.66 -3.55 5.60
CA ASN A 173 38.43 -3.46 4.15
C ASN A 173 36.94 -3.27 3.78
N SER A 174 36.06 -3.07 4.77
CA SER A 174 34.61 -3.05 4.62
C SER A 174 33.97 -2.17 5.69
N VAL A 175 32.99 -1.37 5.30
CA VAL A 175 32.08 -0.67 6.22
C VAL A 175 30.75 -1.40 6.21
N ILE A 176 30.22 -1.69 7.40
CA ILE A 176 28.88 -2.25 7.56
C ILE A 176 27.92 -1.11 7.81
N LEU A 177 26.94 -0.97 6.94
CA LEU A 177 25.85 -0.02 7.12
C LEU A 177 24.61 -0.77 7.59
N THR A 178 24.00 -0.27 8.67
CA THR A 178 22.71 -0.75 9.15
C THR A 178 21.65 0.30 8.80
N PHE A 179 20.59 -0.15 8.14
CA PHE A 179 19.54 0.72 7.63
C PHE A 179 18.20 0.39 8.28
N ILE A 180 17.34 1.40 8.31
CA ILE A 180 15.92 1.22 8.58
C ILE A 180 15.13 1.84 7.43
N VAL A 181 13.98 1.23 7.15
CA VAL A 181 12.94 1.80 6.32
C VAL A 181 11.71 1.97 7.19
N VAL A 182 11.09 3.14 7.12
CA VAL A 182 9.87 3.45 7.87
C VAL A 182 8.87 4.10 6.94
N GLN A 183 7.60 3.97 7.29
CA GLN A 183 6.52 4.62 6.58
C GLN A 183 6.43 6.08 7.02
N LEU A 184 6.18 6.98 6.07
CA LEU A 184 5.94 8.38 6.34
C LEU A 184 4.49 8.54 6.80
N VAL A 185 4.28 8.44 8.11
CA VAL A 185 2.99 8.84 8.68
C VAL A 185 2.93 10.37 8.64
N PRO A 186 1.89 10.99 8.03
CA PRO A 186 1.67 12.41 8.18
C PRO A 186 1.66 12.74 9.67
N ALA A 187 2.47 13.70 10.10
CA ALA A 187 2.40 14.18 11.46
C ALA A 187 0.97 14.67 11.69
N PHE A 188 0.21 13.95 12.53
CA PHE A 188 -1.11 14.40 12.95
C PHE A 188 -0.93 15.81 13.54
N ILE A 189 -1.42 16.82 12.84
CA ILE A 189 -1.60 18.16 13.39
C ILE A 189 -2.75 18.01 14.38
N TYR A 190 -2.42 17.79 15.65
CA TYR A 190 -3.35 17.90 16.77
C TYR A 190 -3.76 19.36 17.00
#